data_AF-A0A9X4JW93-F1
#
_entry.id   AF-A0A9X4JW93-F1
#
_cell.length_a   1.000
_cell.length_b   1.000
_cell.length_c   1.000
_cell.angle_alpha   90.00
_cell.angle_beta   90.00
_cell.angle_gamma   90.00
#
_symmetry.space_group_name_H-M   'P 1'
#
loop_
_entity.id
_entity.type
_entity.pdbx_description
1 polymer ?
#
loop_
_entity_poly.entity_id
_entity_poly.type
_entity_poly.pdbx_seq_one_letter_code
_entity_poly.pdbx_strand_id
1 'polypeptide(L)'
;MRKILSYTGHPFFDVGLAMVTVFAGKYDPSSVTEADLDSMASFIEREYAREPLKSFLGVAFTTNAWFNQPAFTKQPEKRSDYARRILRGYGKELPEERCVFTGKAATAVAFSDKLPPGRAYRQHIPLLTGEGVINFHPAGHTGLPVSGEAALCLQAFPLGCAKCGGRLLAVHSDNTDITYDFAAEFFGYNRQAMLLAQQAGSSKMPEAKMSAKTLLIQTLLNIELRRREEALDHRPSSVTAYHLTNSGQSNPLDDRNPPLEIYHLPIELTGFLVQLASPNYRAEWNAIAERAWRLALPGKKKKRAADGEAEDTRPKRNFLFEDLFQLPDNAGKFIRRYFLRVPAHVKTEDDPRGFYSIRDEASLISWKITDLFLREVMKVDQERIRQIRDLGDRLAAYIYGEDDRKFFTAFYNAKNYLHLRNTLIRANLAHVKRGNPPLITLEPFIEVFEEGFEVERPDRRLATDLVLIRMIEQLYNLGWLGKNKDTLHELKDDDEPEKGDL
;
A
#
# COMPACT_ATOMS: atom_id res chain seq x y z
N MET A 1 8.57 -26.00 -26.95
CA MET A 1 7.89 -24.77 -27.44
C MET A 1 8.76 -23.56 -27.13
N ARG A 2 8.91 -22.61 -28.06
CA ARG A 2 9.64 -21.35 -27.82
C ARG A 2 8.80 -20.47 -26.89
N LYS A 3 9.35 -20.04 -25.75
CA LYS A 3 8.65 -19.15 -24.82
C LYS A 3 8.50 -17.75 -25.44
N ILE A 4 7.26 -17.32 -25.67
CA ILE A 4 6.95 -16.01 -26.25
C ILE A 4 7.12 -14.91 -25.21
N LEU A 5 6.58 -15.10 -24.00
CA LEU A 5 6.68 -14.15 -22.89
C LEU A 5 7.31 -14.79 -21.65
N SER A 6 8.05 -13.98 -20.90
CA SER A 6 8.64 -14.31 -19.59
C SER A 6 8.86 -13.03 -18.80
N TYR A 7 8.60 -13.05 -17.49
CA TYR A 7 8.90 -11.92 -16.60
C TYR A 7 10.39 -11.58 -16.61
N THR A 8 10.72 -10.29 -16.46
CA THR A 8 12.09 -9.77 -16.55
C THR A 8 12.52 -8.98 -15.32
N GLY A 9 11.59 -8.68 -14.42
CA GLY A 9 11.79 -7.83 -13.25
C GLY A 9 11.55 -6.35 -13.53
N HIS A 10 11.28 -5.95 -14.78
CA HIS A 10 10.99 -4.55 -15.09
C HIS A 10 9.51 -4.22 -14.89
N PRO A 11 9.14 -3.28 -13.99
CA PRO A 11 7.76 -3.12 -13.53
C PRO A 11 6.76 -2.81 -14.64
N PHE A 12 7.10 -1.93 -15.58
CA PHE A 12 6.14 -1.56 -16.65
C PHE A 12 5.92 -2.69 -17.66
N PHE A 13 6.98 -3.44 -17.95
CA PHE A 13 6.89 -4.56 -18.88
C PHE A 13 6.19 -5.74 -18.20
N ASP A 14 6.56 -6.07 -16.97
CA ASP A 14 6.00 -7.19 -16.20
C ASP A 14 4.51 -6.99 -15.90
N VAL A 15 4.06 -5.78 -15.54
CA VAL A 15 2.63 -5.47 -15.37
C VAL A 15 1.90 -5.55 -16.71
N GLY A 16 2.52 -5.08 -17.80
CA GLY A 16 1.98 -5.23 -19.15
C GLY A 16 1.88 -6.69 -19.62
N LEU A 17 2.88 -7.50 -19.31
CA LEU A 17 2.92 -8.93 -19.58
C LEU A 17 1.88 -9.68 -18.75
N ALA A 18 1.76 -9.36 -17.46
CA ALA A 18 0.72 -9.88 -16.59
C ALA A 18 -0.67 -9.56 -17.17
N MET A 19 -0.89 -8.32 -17.60
CA MET A 19 -2.13 -7.90 -18.24
C MET A 19 -2.41 -8.69 -19.53
N VAL A 20 -1.44 -8.88 -20.42
CA VAL A 20 -1.61 -9.74 -21.61
C VAL A 20 -2.00 -11.17 -21.22
N THR A 21 -1.37 -11.71 -20.18
CA THR A 21 -1.59 -13.08 -19.69
C THR A 21 -3.00 -13.24 -19.10
N VAL A 22 -3.44 -12.28 -18.27
CA VAL A 22 -4.80 -12.17 -17.74
C VAL A 22 -5.84 -12.08 -18.86
N PHE A 23 -5.59 -11.24 -19.86
CA PHE A 23 -6.51 -11.06 -20.99
C PHE A 23 -6.68 -12.33 -21.80
N ALA A 24 -5.61 -13.11 -21.95
CA ALA A 24 -5.62 -14.41 -22.61
C ALA A 24 -6.32 -15.50 -21.77
N GLY A 25 -6.75 -15.21 -20.54
CA GLY A 25 -7.31 -16.20 -19.62
C GLY A 25 -6.31 -17.27 -19.20
N LYS A 26 -5.02 -16.91 -19.14
CA LYS A 26 -3.91 -17.81 -18.81
C LYS A 26 -3.25 -17.36 -17.52
N TYR A 27 -2.55 -18.28 -16.85
CA TYR A 27 -1.79 -17.98 -15.64
C TYR A 27 -0.28 -17.90 -15.90
N ASP A 28 0.27 -18.92 -16.59
CA ASP A 28 1.68 -18.93 -16.98
C ASP A 28 1.90 -18.11 -18.27
N PRO A 29 2.71 -17.03 -18.25
CA PRO A 29 3.02 -16.25 -19.45
C PRO A 29 3.67 -17.09 -20.56
N SER A 30 4.34 -18.19 -20.21
CA SER A 30 4.99 -19.06 -21.19
C SER A 30 3.98 -19.82 -22.07
N SER A 31 2.73 -19.90 -21.63
CA SER A 31 1.61 -20.50 -22.37
C SER A 31 0.91 -19.52 -23.33
N VAL A 32 1.26 -18.23 -23.30
CA VAL A 32 0.73 -17.22 -24.24
C VAL A 32 1.20 -17.53 -25.65
N THR A 33 0.27 -17.50 -26.60
CA THR A 33 0.45 -17.80 -28.03
C THR A 33 0.38 -16.53 -28.86
N GLU A 34 0.81 -16.59 -30.12
CA GLU A 34 0.65 -15.47 -31.06
C GLU A 34 -0.81 -15.06 -31.27
N ALA A 35 -1.75 -16.03 -31.26
CA ALA A 35 -3.18 -15.74 -31.37
C ALA A 35 -3.70 -14.90 -30.19
N ASP A 36 -3.15 -15.11 -28.99
CA ASP A 36 -3.49 -14.29 -27.81
C ASP A 36 -2.95 -12.86 -27.96
N LEU A 37 -1.72 -12.72 -28.49
CA LEU A 37 -1.15 -11.40 -28.80
C LEU A 37 -1.99 -10.67 -29.85
N ASP A 38 -2.42 -11.36 -30.91
CA ASP A 38 -3.31 -10.81 -31.94
C ASP A 38 -4.66 -10.38 -31.37
N SER A 39 -5.21 -11.13 -30.42
CA SER A 39 -6.46 -10.79 -29.73
C SER A 39 -6.32 -9.51 -28.91
N MET A 40 -5.24 -9.41 -28.11
CA MET A 40 -4.93 -8.19 -27.35
C MET A 40 -4.70 -7.00 -28.28
N ALA A 41 -3.90 -7.16 -29.35
CA ALA A 41 -3.66 -6.11 -30.33
C ALA A 41 -4.97 -5.62 -30.96
N SER A 42 -5.87 -6.53 -31.31
CA SER A 42 -7.18 -6.20 -31.87
C SER A 42 -8.09 -5.47 -30.87
N PHE A 43 -8.03 -5.84 -29.59
CA PHE A 43 -8.73 -5.13 -28.52
C PHE A 43 -8.20 -3.70 -28.38
N ILE A 44 -6.87 -3.53 -28.27
CA ILE A 44 -6.22 -2.22 -28.11
C ILE A 44 -6.52 -1.33 -29.32
N GLU A 45 -6.35 -1.83 -30.55
CA GLU A 45 -6.61 -1.09 -31.79
C GLU A 45 -8.04 -0.53 -31.83
N ARG A 46 -9.02 -1.34 -31.39
CA ARG A 46 -10.43 -0.96 -31.39
C ARG A 46 -10.79 0.02 -30.27
N GLU A 47 -10.35 -0.26 -29.04
CA GLU A 47 -10.83 0.47 -27.86
C GLU A 47 -10.02 1.74 -27.55
N TYR A 48 -8.71 1.79 -27.83
CA TYR A 48 -7.88 2.93 -27.44
C TYR A 48 -8.23 4.22 -28.18
N ALA A 49 -8.76 4.10 -29.40
CA ALA A 49 -9.20 5.23 -30.21
C ALA A 49 -10.60 5.77 -29.81
N ARG A 50 -11.28 5.14 -28.85
CA ARG A 50 -12.66 5.44 -28.44
C ARG A 50 -12.72 5.89 -26.99
N GLU A 51 -13.71 6.72 -26.67
CA GLU A 51 -14.04 6.96 -25.26
C GLU A 51 -14.71 5.73 -24.64
N PRO A 52 -14.51 5.49 -23.34
CA PRO A 52 -13.80 6.32 -22.35
C PRO A 52 -12.29 6.02 -22.22
N LEU A 53 -11.78 4.99 -22.91
CA LEU A 53 -10.39 4.55 -22.75
C LEU A 53 -9.39 5.56 -23.27
N LYS A 54 -9.72 6.26 -24.36
CA LYS A 54 -8.90 7.36 -24.88
C LYS A 54 -8.55 8.39 -23.80
N SER A 55 -9.52 8.84 -23.01
CA SER A 55 -9.27 9.74 -21.86
C SER A 55 -8.45 9.09 -20.75
N PHE A 56 -8.73 7.83 -20.40
CA PHE A 56 -7.99 7.06 -19.38
C PHE A 56 -6.49 6.97 -19.71
N LEU A 57 -6.17 6.67 -20.97
CA LEU A 57 -4.82 6.42 -21.44
C LEU A 57 -3.95 7.69 -21.53
N GLY A 58 -4.56 8.88 -21.53
CA GLY A 58 -3.84 10.15 -21.51
C GLY A 58 -2.96 10.36 -20.27
N VAL A 59 -3.17 9.56 -19.21
CA VAL A 59 -2.30 9.53 -18.02
C VAL A 59 -1.05 8.68 -18.26
N ALA A 60 -1.14 7.60 -19.05
CA ALA A 60 -0.01 6.73 -19.36
C ALA A 60 0.82 7.24 -20.52
N PHE A 61 0.14 7.75 -21.55
CA PHE A 61 0.73 8.19 -22.80
C PHE A 61 0.38 9.64 -23.09
N THR A 62 1.30 10.33 -23.75
CA THR A 62 1.08 11.74 -24.13
C THR A 62 -0.06 11.89 -25.14
N THR A 63 -0.61 13.10 -25.28
CA THR A 63 -1.61 13.45 -26.30
C THR A 63 -1.16 13.18 -27.74
N ASN A 64 0.14 13.01 -27.96
CA ASN A 64 0.72 12.67 -29.26
C ASN A 64 0.77 11.17 -29.54
N ALA A 65 0.25 10.31 -28.65
CA ALA A 65 0.16 8.88 -28.92
C ALA A 65 -0.79 8.61 -30.12
N TRP A 66 -0.55 7.51 -30.84
CA TRP A 66 -1.23 7.17 -32.10
C TRP A 66 -2.77 7.18 -31.99
N PHE A 67 -3.33 6.80 -30.85
CA PHE A 67 -4.78 6.77 -30.63
C PHE A 67 -5.40 8.13 -30.26
N ASN A 68 -4.60 9.07 -29.75
CA ASN A 68 -5.07 10.37 -29.24
C ASN A 68 -4.63 11.58 -30.09
N GLN A 69 -3.68 11.40 -31.01
CA GLN A 69 -3.12 12.49 -31.80
C GLN A 69 -4.20 13.21 -32.64
N PRO A 70 -4.43 14.53 -32.44
CA PRO A 70 -5.46 15.28 -33.15
C PRO A 70 -5.33 15.24 -34.68
N ALA A 71 -4.09 15.24 -35.18
CA ALA A 71 -3.78 15.18 -36.61
C ALA A 71 -4.33 13.92 -37.29
N PHE A 72 -4.45 12.80 -36.56
CA PHE A 72 -4.94 11.54 -37.11
C PHE A 72 -6.47 11.45 -37.15
N THR A 73 -7.18 12.40 -36.56
CA THR A 73 -8.66 12.46 -36.64
C THR A 73 -9.14 12.58 -38.08
N LYS A 74 -8.38 13.27 -38.95
CA LYS A 74 -8.67 13.41 -40.37
C LYS A 74 -7.94 12.38 -41.26
N GLN A 75 -7.15 11.48 -40.66
CA GLN A 75 -6.31 10.49 -41.35
C GLN A 75 -6.41 9.12 -40.66
N PRO A 76 -7.58 8.45 -40.71
CA PRO A 76 -7.81 7.18 -40.01
C PRO A 76 -6.88 6.06 -40.48
N GLU A 77 -6.50 6.05 -41.76
CA GLU A 77 -5.53 5.09 -42.31
C GLU A 77 -4.16 5.23 -41.65
N LYS A 78 -3.68 6.46 -41.46
CA LYS A 78 -2.43 6.74 -40.76
C LYS A 78 -2.49 6.26 -39.31
N ARG A 79 -3.63 6.45 -38.63
CA ARG A 79 -3.83 5.91 -37.27
C ARG A 79 -3.69 4.39 -37.24
N SER A 80 -4.36 3.68 -38.14
CA SER A 80 -4.32 2.21 -38.19
C SER A 80 -2.93 1.70 -38.56
N ASP A 81 -2.20 2.39 -39.43
CA ASP A 81 -0.81 2.06 -39.73
C ASP A 81 0.08 2.15 -38.48
N TYR A 82 0.06 3.27 -37.73
CA TYR A 82 0.82 3.37 -36.47
C TYR A 82 0.39 2.34 -35.43
N ALA A 83 -0.91 2.08 -35.30
CA ALA A 83 -1.42 1.03 -34.42
C ALA A 83 -0.81 -0.33 -34.79
N ARG A 84 -0.85 -0.70 -36.08
CA ARG A 84 -0.30 -1.96 -36.59
C ARG A 84 1.20 -2.07 -36.35
N ARG A 85 1.95 -0.99 -36.60
CA ARG A 85 3.41 -0.94 -36.39
C ARG A 85 3.79 -1.26 -34.94
N ILE A 86 3.06 -0.70 -33.98
CA ILE A 86 3.34 -0.85 -32.54
C ILE A 86 2.79 -2.18 -31.99
N LEU A 87 1.54 -2.50 -32.33
CA LEU A 87 0.80 -3.61 -31.71
C LEU A 87 1.07 -4.97 -32.35
N ARG A 88 1.51 -5.00 -33.62
CA ARG A 88 1.74 -6.23 -34.40
C ARG A 88 3.15 -6.32 -34.97
N GLY A 89 4.12 -5.73 -34.27
CA GLY A 89 5.53 -5.72 -34.66
C GLY A 89 6.30 -7.00 -34.30
N TYR A 90 5.67 -7.99 -33.66
CA TYR A 90 6.31 -9.26 -33.30
C TYR A 90 6.61 -10.12 -34.54
N GLY A 91 7.64 -10.96 -34.44
CA GLY A 91 8.11 -11.82 -35.55
C GLY A 91 8.98 -11.13 -36.62
N LYS A 92 9.14 -9.80 -36.57
CA LYS A 92 10.06 -9.04 -37.44
C LYS A 92 11.25 -8.59 -36.63
N GLU A 93 12.39 -9.28 -36.73
CA GLU A 93 13.54 -9.09 -35.84
C GLU A 93 14.68 -8.31 -36.51
N LEU A 94 15.34 -7.41 -35.77
CA LEU A 94 16.65 -6.83 -36.08
C LEU A 94 17.71 -7.55 -35.22
N PRO A 95 18.54 -8.43 -35.80
CA PRO A 95 19.48 -9.24 -35.02
C PRO A 95 20.54 -8.42 -34.25
N GLU A 96 20.90 -7.24 -34.76
CA GLU A 96 21.97 -6.40 -34.23
C GLU A 96 21.59 -5.62 -32.96
N GLU A 97 20.32 -5.25 -32.79
CA GLU A 97 19.83 -4.53 -31.61
C GLU A 97 19.06 -5.46 -30.68
N ARG A 98 19.30 -5.33 -29.37
CA ARG A 98 18.62 -6.13 -28.33
C ARG A 98 17.60 -5.30 -27.60
N CYS A 99 16.42 -5.87 -27.38
CA CYS A 99 15.37 -5.29 -26.56
C CYS A 99 15.85 -5.10 -25.12
N VAL A 100 15.71 -3.89 -24.60
CA VAL A 100 16.13 -3.56 -23.21
C VAL A 100 15.34 -4.29 -22.13
N PHE A 101 14.13 -4.76 -22.44
CA PHE A 101 13.27 -5.47 -21.48
C PHE A 101 13.49 -6.97 -21.53
N THR A 102 13.48 -7.56 -22.72
CA THR A 102 13.40 -9.02 -22.90
C THR A 102 14.72 -9.68 -23.26
N GLY A 103 15.74 -8.90 -23.66
CA GLY A 103 16.99 -9.42 -24.23
C GLY A 103 16.84 -10.08 -25.61
N LYS A 104 15.63 -10.15 -26.18
CA LYS A 104 15.38 -10.64 -27.54
C LYS A 104 15.83 -9.61 -28.57
N ALA A 105 15.84 -9.97 -29.85
CA ALA A 105 16.06 -9.00 -30.93
C ALA A 105 15.00 -7.89 -30.88
N ALA A 106 15.42 -6.65 -31.14
CA ALA A 106 14.48 -5.53 -31.33
C ALA A 106 13.65 -5.75 -32.60
N THR A 107 12.48 -5.11 -32.71
CA THR A 107 11.67 -5.26 -33.92
C THR A 107 12.25 -4.49 -35.11
N ALA A 108 12.17 -5.04 -36.31
CA ALA A 108 12.50 -4.36 -37.57
C ALA A 108 11.42 -3.35 -38.01
N VAL A 109 10.38 -3.15 -37.20
CA VAL A 109 9.32 -2.18 -37.46
C VAL A 109 9.65 -0.84 -36.83
N ALA A 110 9.57 0.24 -37.61
CA ALA A 110 9.74 1.59 -37.10
C ALA A 110 8.47 2.09 -36.41
N PHE A 111 8.58 2.51 -35.15
CA PHE A 111 7.47 3.13 -34.40
C PHE A 111 7.31 4.63 -34.70
N SER A 112 8.32 5.25 -35.31
CA SER A 112 8.31 6.63 -35.77
C SER A 112 9.00 6.73 -37.13
N ASP A 113 8.63 7.72 -37.93
CA ASP A 113 9.27 8.03 -39.21
C ASP A 113 10.64 8.73 -39.03
N LYS A 114 11.03 9.11 -37.81
CA LYS A 114 12.29 9.81 -37.51
C LYS A 114 13.31 8.95 -36.77
N LEU A 115 12.90 7.80 -36.24
CA LEU A 115 13.77 6.93 -35.47
C LEU A 115 14.10 5.66 -36.27
N PRO A 116 15.26 5.04 -36.03
CA PRO A 116 15.54 3.72 -36.55
C PRO A 116 14.48 2.69 -36.09
N PRO A 117 14.32 1.58 -36.82
CA PRO A 117 13.32 0.59 -36.44
C PRO A 117 13.55 0.01 -35.04
N GLY A 118 12.45 -0.35 -34.36
CA GLY A 118 12.48 -0.92 -33.01
C GLY A 118 12.72 0.07 -31.88
N ARG A 119 12.95 1.36 -32.17
CA ARG A 119 13.26 2.37 -31.14
C ARG A 119 12.02 3.11 -30.64
N ALA A 120 11.76 2.98 -29.34
CA ALA A 120 10.63 3.56 -28.63
C ALA A 120 11.03 4.79 -27.79
N TYR A 121 10.10 5.71 -27.57
CA TYR A 121 10.29 6.93 -26.76
C TYR A 121 9.01 7.24 -25.97
N ARG A 122 8.91 8.43 -25.33
CA ARG A 122 7.80 8.81 -24.42
C ARG A 122 6.37 8.54 -24.93
N GLN A 123 6.13 8.52 -26.24
CA GLN A 123 4.79 8.20 -26.79
C GLN A 123 4.43 6.72 -26.68
N HIS A 124 5.43 5.84 -26.57
CA HIS A 124 5.28 4.38 -26.54
C HIS A 124 5.51 3.80 -25.15
N ILE A 125 6.37 4.43 -24.35
CA ILE A 125 6.74 3.97 -23.01
C ILE A 125 6.60 5.15 -22.04
N PRO A 126 5.81 5.01 -20.96
CA PRO A 126 5.64 6.06 -19.96
C PRO A 126 6.97 6.52 -19.35
N LEU A 127 7.05 7.80 -18.99
CA LEU A 127 8.20 8.42 -18.30
C LEU A 127 9.54 8.45 -19.06
N LEU A 128 9.62 7.95 -20.29
CA LEU A 128 10.79 8.17 -21.14
C LEU A 128 10.93 9.62 -21.60
N THR A 129 12.03 9.93 -22.27
CA THR A 129 12.27 11.24 -22.90
C THR A 129 11.70 11.31 -24.32
N GLY A 130 11.69 12.52 -24.89
CA GLY A 130 11.14 12.78 -26.21
C GLY A 130 11.94 12.15 -27.35
N GLU A 131 11.32 12.07 -28.52
CA GLU A 131 11.82 11.44 -29.75
C GLU A 131 13.26 11.82 -30.14
N GLY A 132 13.67 13.08 -29.95
CA GLY A 132 15.00 13.59 -30.33
C GLY A 132 16.04 13.64 -29.22
N VAL A 133 15.74 13.11 -28.02
CA VAL A 133 16.64 13.25 -26.85
C VAL A 133 17.65 12.10 -26.83
N ILE A 134 18.94 12.42 -26.71
CA ILE A 134 20.02 11.42 -26.66
C ILE A 134 20.56 11.16 -25.24
N ASN A 135 20.49 12.15 -24.34
CA ASN A 135 21.23 12.16 -23.07
C ASN A 135 20.84 11.07 -22.06
N PHE A 136 19.71 10.40 -22.27
CA PHE A 136 19.16 9.41 -21.34
C PHE A 136 18.90 8.06 -22.01
N HIS A 137 19.57 7.82 -23.13
CA HIS A 137 19.46 6.59 -23.90
C HIS A 137 20.84 5.93 -24.10
N PRO A 138 20.90 4.60 -24.22
CA PRO A 138 22.17 3.88 -24.36
C PRO A 138 22.99 4.38 -25.55
N ALA A 139 24.31 4.53 -25.33
CA ALA A 139 25.29 4.94 -26.34
C ALA A 139 24.97 6.26 -27.09
N GLY A 140 24.14 7.13 -26.52
CA GLY A 140 23.76 8.40 -27.15
C GLY A 140 22.84 8.25 -28.36
N HIS A 141 22.23 7.08 -28.56
CA HIS A 141 21.25 6.87 -29.60
C HIS A 141 19.87 7.33 -29.13
N THR A 142 19.03 7.89 -30.00
CA THR A 142 17.66 8.26 -29.64
C THR A 142 16.78 7.02 -29.43
N GLY A 143 15.91 7.05 -28.43
CA GLY A 143 14.96 5.97 -28.13
C GLY A 143 15.59 4.70 -27.54
N LEU A 144 14.75 3.83 -26.99
CA LEU A 144 15.14 2.52 -26.47
C LEU A 144 14.80 1.42 -27.47
N PRO A 145 15.69 0.44 -27.73
CA PRO A 145 15.36 -0.71 -28.56
C PRO A 145 14.38 -1.65 -27.85
N VAL A 146 13.31 -2.03 -28.55
CA VAL A 146 12.21 -2.85 -28.02
C VAL A 146 11.81 -3.94 -29.02
N SER A 147 11.53 -5.15 -28.54
CA SER A 147 10.95 -6.23 -29.35
C SER A 147 9.46 -5.98 -29.61
N GLY A 148 8.88 -6.62 -30.62
CA GLY A 148 7.45 -6.44 -30.92
C GLY A 148 6.53 -6.87 -29.78
N GLU A 149 6.88 -7.94 -29.08
CA GLU A 149 6.13 -8.44 -27.92
C GLU A 149 6.22 -7.46 -26.75
N ALA A 150 7.41 -6.90 -26.48
CA ALA A 150 7.57 -5.90 -25.44
C ALA A 150 6.81 -4.61 -25.74
N ALA A 151 6.77 -4.19 -27.00
CA ALA A 151 5.96 -3.05 -27.42
C ALA A 151 4.46 -3.28 -27.13
N LEU A 152 3.92 -4.46 -27.45
CA LEU A 152 2.53 -4.81 -27.15
C LEU A 152 2.26 -4.86 -25.63
N CYS A 153 3.13 -5.50 -24.85
CA CYS A 153 3.01 -5.53 -23.38
C CYS A 153 3.02 -4.12 -22.78
N LEU A 154 3.92 -3.23 -23.24
CA LEU A 154 3.97 -1.84 -22.80
C LEU A 154 2.73 -1.04 -23.20
N GLN A 155 2.09 -1.38 -24.32
CA GLN A 155 0.79 -0.81 -24.68
C GLN A 155 -0.33 -1.37 -23.80
N ALA A 156 -0.28 -2.64 -23.39
CA ALA A 156 -1.27 -3.24 -22.50
C ALA A 156 -1.15 -2.77 -21.03
N PHE A 157 0.04 -2.35 -20.59
CA PHE A 157 0.37 -1.91 -19.24
C PHE A 157 -0.71 -1.08 -18.52
N PRO A 158 -1.30 -0.02 -19.11
CA PRO A 158 -2.27 0.80 -18.41
C PRO A 158 -3.54 0.05 -17.99
N LEU A 159 -3.91 -1.00 -18.71
CA LEU A 159 -5.10 -1.80 -18.41
C LEU A 159 -4.92 -2.67 -17.16
N GLY A 160 -3.67 -3.04 -16.84
CA GLY A 160 -3.29 -3.74 -15.62
C GLY A 160 -3.01 -2.81 -14.45
N CYS A 161 -3.28 -1.51 -14.59
CA CYS A 161 -3.11 -0.50 -13.54
C CYS A 161 -4.48 -0.02 -13.04
N ALA A 162 -4.58 0.40 -11.79
CA ALA A 162 -5.74 1.19 -11.34
C ALA A 162 -5.51 2.67 -11.60
N LYS A 163 -6.56 3.42 -12.00
CA LYS A 163 -6.49 4.89 -12.02
C LYS A 163 -7.05 5.43 -10.71
N CYS A 164 -6.22 6.12 -9.93
CA CYS A 164 -6.61 6.75 -8.67
C CYS A 164 -5.88 8.08 -8.47
N GLY A 165 -6.62 9.11 -8.06
CA GLY A 165 -6.07 10.45 -7.86
C GLY A 165 -5.51 11.07 -9.15
N GLY A 166 -6.12 10.80 -10.31
CA GLY A 166 -5.66 11.29 -11.61
C GLY A 166 -4.36 10.67 -12.14
N ARG A 167 -3.86 9.60 -11.51
CA ARG A 167 -2.61 8.91 -11.83
C ARG A 167 -2.85 7.40 -11.95
N LEU A 168 -1.91 6.68 -12.58
CA LEU A 168 -1.95 5.21 -12.64
C LEU A 168 -1.16 4.62 -11.48
N LEU A 169 -1.74 3.61 -10.83
CA LEU A 169 -1.12 2.79 -9.81
C LEU A 169 -0.79 1.43 -10.44
N ALA A 170 0.48 1.24 -10.77
CA ALA A 170 1.02 -0.05 -11.23
C ALA A 170 1.64 -0.79 -10.05
N VAL A 171 1.34 -2.08 -9.88
CA VAL A 171 1.85 -2.87 -8.75
C VAL A 171 2.71 -4.01 -9.25
N HIS A 172 3.91 -4.13 -8.70
CA HIS A 172 4.90 -5.14 -9.06
C HIS A 172 5.46 -5.79 -7.80
N SER A 173 5.85 -7.05 -7.92
CA SER A 173 6.38 -7.86 -6.82
C SER A 173 7.48 -8.78 -7.35
N ASP A 174 8.42 -9.13 -6.49
CA ASP A 174 9.38 -10.23 -6.71
C ASP A 174 8.70 -11.60 -6.78
N ASN A 175 7.45 -11.70 -6.32
CA ASN A 175 6.55 -12.80 -6.64
C ASN A 175 5.65 -12.44 -7.83
N THR A 176 5.90 -13.09 -8.97
CA THR A 176 5.19 -12.86 -10.23
C THR A 176 3.69 -13.12 -10.12
N ASP A 177 3.27 -14.03 -9.24
CA ASP A 177 1.85 -14.34 -9.06
C ASP A 177 1.10 -13.15 -8.46
N ILE A 178 1.73 -12.42 -7.53
CA ILE A 178 1.15 -11.22 -6.93
C ILE A 178 1.01 -10.13 -7.99
N THR A 179 2.02 -9.95 -8.85
CA THR A 179 1.93 -9.02 -10.00
C THR A 179 0.77 -9.40 -10.92
N TYR A 180 0.59 -10.70 -11.19
CA TYR A 180 -0.53 -11.22 -11.96
C TYR A 180 -1.89 -10.92 -11.29
N ASP A 181 -2.03 -11.22 -10.00
CA ASP A 181 -3.28 -11.05 -9.27
C ASP A 181 -3.71 -9.57 -9.18
N PHE A 182 -2.76 -8.66 -9.00
CA PHE A 182 -3.03 -7.21 -9.07
C PHE A 182 -3.49 -6.77 -10.45
N ALA A 183 -2.80 -7.22 -11.51
CA ALA A 183 -3.21 -6.91 -12.88
C ALA A 183 -4.61 -7.47 -13.18
N ALA A 184 -4.93 -8.67 -12.67
CA ALA A 184 -6.25 -9.28 -12.82
C ALA A 184 -7.35 -8.48 -12.11
N GLU A 185 -7.12 -8.08 -10.87
CA GLU A 185 -8.08 -7.29 -10.09
C GLU A 185 -8.35 -5.93 -10.73
N PHE A 186 -7.28 -5.20 -11.09
CA PHE A 186 -7.40 -3.89 -11.73
C PHE A 186 -8.02 -3.98 -13.11
N PHE A 187 -7.68 -5.00 -13.90
CA PHE A 187 -8.32 -5.21 -15.20
C PHE A 187 -9.82 -5.52 -15.06
N GLY A 188 -10.19 -6.36 -14.09
CA GLY A 188 -11.58 -6.67 -13.79
C GLY A 188 -12.39 -5.40 -13.50
N TYR A 189 -11.85 -4.53 -12.64
CA TYR A 189 -12.44 -3.22 -12.34
C TYR A 189 -12.51 -2.32 -13.57
N ASN A 190 -11.39 -2.14 -14.29
CA ASN A 190 -11.31 -1.27 -15.47
C ASN A 190 -12.28 -1.71 -16.57
N ARG A 191 -12.42 -3.02 -16.80
CA ARG A 191 -13.35 -3.58 -17.77
C ARG A 191 -14.79 -3.31 -17.40
N GLN A 192 -15.17 -3.50 -16.13
CA GLN A 192 -16.52 -3.17 -15.65
C GLN A 192 -16.80 -1.66 -15.78
N ALA A 193 -15.85 -0.83 -15.34
CA ALA A 193 -15.94 0.63 -15.43
C ALA A 193 -16.07 1.11 -16.88
N MET A 194 -15.31 0.52 -17.80
CA MET A 194 -15.40 0.80 -19.24
C MET A 194 -16.79 0.49 -19.79
N LEU A 195 -17.32 -0.72 -19.52
CA LEU A 195 -18.62 -1.14 -20.03
C LEU A 195 -19.75 -0.25 -19.51
N LEU A 196 -19.74 0.09 -18.22
CA LEU A 196 -20.73 0.98 -17.61
C LEU A 196 -20.66 2.39 -18.21
N ALA A 197 -19.45 2.94 -18.37
CA ALA A 197 -19.26 4.26 -18.98
C ALA A 197 -19.71 4.29 -20.46
N GLN A 198 -19.43 3.22 -21.23
CA GLN A 198 -19.92 3.09 -22.61
C GLN A 198 -21.44 3.03 -22.68
N GLN A 199 -22.09 2.26 -21.81
CA GLN A 199 -23.56 2.19 -21.72
C GLN A 199 -24.18 3.54 -21.34
N ALA A 200 -23.51 4.30 -20.47
CA ALA A 200 -23.93 5.63 -20.07
C ALA A 200 -23.58 6.74 -21.09
N GLY A 201 -22.86 6.43 -22.17
CA GLY A 201 -22.36 7.43 -23.11
C GLY A 201 -21.33 8.40 -22.52
N SER A 202 -20.68 8.03 -21.42
CA SER A 202 -19.68 8.86 -20.74
C SER A 202 -18.38 8.94 -21.53
N SER A 203 -17.79 10.13 -21.59
CA SER A 203 -16.47 10.35 -22.17
C SER A 203 -15.31 9.96 -21.24
N LYS A 204 -15.61 9.60 -19.97
CA LYS A 204 -14.59 9.30 -18.97
C LYS A 204 -14.94 8.03 -18.20
N MET A 205 -13.90 7.26 -17.89
CA MET A 205 -14.01 6.11 -17.01
C MET A 205 -13.97 6.58 -15.55
N PRO A 206 -14.83 6.04 -14.67
CA PRO A 206 -14.72 6.33 -13.24
C PRO A 206 -13.36 5.87 -12.71
N GLU A 207 -12.78 6.67 -11.82
CA GLU A 207 -11.52 6.34 -11.15
C GLU A 207 -11.80 5.59 -9.84
N ALA A 208 -10.83 4.79 -9.42
CA ALA A 208 -10.82 4.25 -8.08
C ALA A 208 -10.83 5.42 -7.09
N LYS A 209 -11.82 5.44 -6.21
CA LYS A 209 -12.08 6.56 -5.31
C LYS A 209 -11.11 6.61 -4.14
N MET A 210 -10.40 5.52 -3.86
CA MET A 210 -9.44 5.42 -2.77
C MET A 210 -8.13 6.14 -3.09
N SER A 211 -7.41 6.60 -2.07
CA SER A 211 -6.00 7.00 -2.20
C SER A 211 -5.14 5.80 -2.59
N ALA A 212 -3.99 6.05 -3.23
CA ALA A 212 -3.14 5.01 -3.79
C ALA A 212 -2.67 3.97 -2.74
N LYS A 213 -2.16 4.44 -1.59
CA LYS A 213 -1.72 3.57 -0.48
C LYS A 213 -2.88 2.74 0.10
N THR A 214 -4.02 3.38 0.37
CA THR A 214 -5.24 2.68 0.82
C THR A 214 -5.69 1.63 -0.19
N LEU A 215 -5.74 1.97 -1.49
CA LEU A 215 -6.12 1.04 -2.55
C LEU A 215 -5.16 -0.15 -2.64
N LEU A 216 -3.85 0.11 -2.53
CA LEU A 216 -2.82 -0.93 -2.55
C LEU A 216 -3.03 -1.94 -1.42
N ILE A 217 -3.14 -1.47 -0.17
CA ILE A 217 -3.30 -2.36 0.99
C ILE A 217 -4.63 -3.12 0.93
N GLN A 218 -5.73 -2.45 0.60
CA GLN A 218 -7.03 -3.10 0.49
C GLN A 218 -7.03 -4.19 -0.59
N THR A 219 -6.42 -3.91 -1.74
CA THR A 219 -6.32 -4.87 -2.84
C THR A 219 -5.43 -6.04 -2.46
N LEU A 220 -4.28 -5.79 -1.82
CA LEU A 220 -3.39 -6.85 -1.32
C LEU A 220 -4.12 -7.78 -0.34
N LEU A 221 -4.81 -7.23 0.66
CA LEU A 221 -5.56 -8.03 1.65
C LEU A 221 -6.66 -8.88 0.99
N ASN A 222 -7.34 -8.34 -0.03
CA ASN A 222 -8.36 -9.09 -0.79
C ASN A 222 -7.73 -10.23 -1.61
N ILE A 223 -6.57 -9.99 -2.24
CA ILE A 223 -5.81 -11.00 -2.98
C ILE A 223 -5.35 -12.11 -2.03
N GLU A 224 -4.73 -11.77 -0.91
CA GLU A 224 -4.23 -12.76 0.06
C GLU A 224 -5.36 -13.60 0.66
N LEU A 225 -6.53 -13.00 0.90
CA LEU A 225 -7.71 -13.73 1.33
C LEU A 225 -8.13 -14.78 0.28
N ARG A 226 -8.22 -14.38 -0.98
CA ARG A 226 -8.61 -15.27 -2.09
C ARG A 226 -7.59 -16.40 -2.28
N ARG A 227 -6.29 -16.07 -2.35
CA ARG A 227 -5.21 -17.05 -2.51
C ARG A 227 -5.25 -18.11 -1.41
N ARG A 228 -5.58 -17.69 -0.19
CA ARG A 228 -5.72 -18.60 0.95
C ARG A 228 -6.94 -19.51 0.83
N GLU A 229 -8.08 -18.97 0.40
CA GLU A 229 -9.29 -19.77 0.15
C GLU A 229 -9.07 -20.80 -0.96
N GLU A 230 -8.25 -20.46 -1.95
CA GLU A 230 -7.82 -21.34 -3.05
C GLU A 230 -6.67 -22.28 -2.68
N ALA A 231 -6.19 -22.25 -1.42
CA ALA A 231 -5.07 -23.02 -0.91
C ALA A 231 -3.79 -22.90 -1.76
N LEU A 232 -3.55 -21.72 -2.33
CA LEU A 232 -2.34 -21.44 -3.09
C LEU A 232 -1.13 -21.30 -2.16
N ASP A 233 0.02 -21.77 -2.64
CA ASP A 233 1.28 -21.64 -1.92
C ASP A 233 1.60 -20.16 -1.66
N HIS A 234 1.78 -19.84 -0.39
CA HIS A 234 2.25 -18.52 0.03
C HIS A 234 3.77 -18.47 -0.08
N ARG A 235 4.26 -17.56 -0.92
CA ARG A 235 5.69 -17.24 -1.04
C ARG A 235 5.91 -15.84 -0.49
N PRO A 236 6.71 -15.68 0.58
CA PRO A 236 7.07 -14.37 1.11
C PRO A 236 7.64 -13.48 0.00
N SER A 237 7.13 -12.26 -0.11
CA SER A 237 7.44 -11.38 -1.23
C SER A 237 7.26 -9.92 -0.86
N SER A 238 8.07 -9.04 -1.45
CA SER A 238 7.88 -7.59 -1.37
C SER A 238 6.86 -7.12 -2.40
N VAL A 239 6.21 -5.98 -2.16
CA VAL A 239 5.28 -5.36 -3.10
C VAL A 239 5.66 -3.90 -3.29
N THR A 240 5.82 -3.47 -4.53
CA THR A 240 6.13 -2.08 -4.88
C THR A 240 5.08 -1.54 -5.83
N ALA A 241 4.45 -0.43 -5.44
CA ALA A 241 3.53 0.28 -6.31
C ALA A 241 4.15 1.57 -6.86
N TYR A 242 3.97 1.78 -8.15
CA TYR A 242 4.41 2.97 -8.89
C TYR A 242 3.18 3.80 -9.21
N HIS A 243 3.03 4.94 -8.54
CA HIS A 243 1.93 5.88 -8.72
C HIS A 243 2.36 7.02 -9.63
N LEU A 244 2.00 6.94 -10.91
CA LEU A 244 2.65 7.71 -11.96
C LEU A 244 1.69 8.45 -12.90
N THR A 245 2.22 9.50 -13.52
CA THR A 245 1.58 10.22 -14.64
C THR A 245 2.61 10.63 -15.68
N ASN A 246 2.21 10.55 -16.94
CA ASN A 246 2.99 10.95 -18.11
C ASN A 246 2.32 12.13 -18.84
N SER A 247 1.44 12.88 -18.16
CA SER A 247 0.70 14.01 -18.77
C SER A 247 1.59 15.22 -19.12
N GLY A 248 2.82 15.25 -18.60
CA GLY A 248 3.76 16.37 -18.77
C GLY A 248 3.45 17.59 -17.89
N GLN A 249 2.39 17.55 -17.08
CA GLN A 249 2.03 18.62 -16.13
C GLN A 249 2.70 18.46 -14.76
N SER A 250 3.27 17.29 -14.49
CA SER A 250 4.04 16.98 -13.30
C SER A 250 5.48 17.46 -13.42
N ASN A 251 6.10 17.86 -12.31
CA ASN A 251 7.47 18.34 -12.26
C ASN A 251 8.34 17.39 -11.40
N PRO A 252 9.39 16.76 -11.95
CA PRO A 252 10.31 15.90 -11.18
C PRO A 252 11.01 16.60 -10.00
N LEU A 253 11.08 17.94 -10.01
CA LEU A 253 11.70 18.75 -8.96
C LEU A 253 10.68 19.33 -7.96
N ASP A 254 9.38 19.02 -8.10
CA ASP A 254 8.33 19.45 -7.18
C ASP A 254 7.80 18.25 -6.40
N ASP A 255 8.18 18.15 -5.14
CA ASP A 255 7.73 17.09 -4.21
C ASP A 255 6.21 17.07 -4.02
N ARG A 256 5.50 18.16 -4.34
CA ARG A 256 4.04 18.23 -4.23
C ARG A 256 3.32 17.64 -5.44
N ASN A 257 3.99 17.54 -6.58
CA ASN A 257 3.42 16.97 -7.80
C ASN A 257 4.46 16.25 -8.67
N PRO A 258 5.13 15.23 -8.12
CA PRO A 258 6.11 14.46 -8.88
C PRO A 258 5.42 13.62 -9.96
N PRO A 259 6.10 13.29 -11.07
CA PRO A 259 5.57 12.41 -12.11
C PRO A 259 5.43 10.94 -11.64
N LEU A 260 6.13 10.57 -10.57
CA LEU A 260 6.17 9.22 -10.01
C LEU A 260 6.36 9.31 -8.50
N GLU A 261 5.48 8.61 -7.76
CA GLU A 261 5.70 8.24 -6.37
C GLU A 261 5.83 6.72 -6.27
N ILE A 262 6.70 6.24 -5.38
CA ILE A 262 6.93 4.82 -5.16
C ILE A 262 6.50 4.47 -3.74
N TYR A 263 5.61 3.48 -3.62
CA TYR A 263 5.16 2.94 -2.34
C TYR A 263 5.66 1.51 -2.22
N HIS A 264 6.65 1.31 -1.35
CA HIS A 264 7.27 0.01 -1.14
C HIS A 264 6.77 -0.63 0.16
N LEU A 265 6.36 -1.89 0.05
CA LEU A 265 6.03 -2.78 1.16
C LEU A 265 7.11 -3.88 1.22
N PRO A 266 8.02 -3.81 2.19
CA PRO A 266 9.03 -4.84 2.37
C PRO A 266 8.40 -6.15 2.86
N ILE A 267 9.17 -7.24 2.80
CA ILE A 267 8.72 -8.61 3.10
C ILE A 267 8.15 -8.76 4.51
N GLU A 268 8.64 -7.96 5.47
CA GLU A 268 8.16 -7.91 6.84
C GLU A 268 6.72 -7.40 6.93
N LEU A 269 6.41 -6.34 6.17
CA LEU A 269 5.08 -5.74 6.16
C LEU A 269 4.09 -6.59 5.37
N THR A 270 4.49 -7.16 4.25
CA THR A 270 3.62 -8.08 3.50
C THR A 270 3.36 -9.35 4.30
N GLY A 271 4.37 -9.93 4.94
CA GLY A 271 4.21 -11.07 5.85
C GLY A 271 3.25 -10.78 7.01
N PHE A 272 3.38 -9.60 7.64
CA PHE A 272 2.43 -9.12 8.65
C PHE A 272 1.00 -9.05 8.11
N LEU A 273 0.78 -8.42 6.94
CA LEU A 273 -0.55 -8.28 6.33
C LEU A 273 -1.18 -9.64 5.95
N VAL A 274 -0.38 -10.58 5.45
CA VAL A 274 -0.81 -11.95 5.14
C VAL A 274 -1.32 -12.66 6.40
N GLN A 275 -0.60 -12.52 7.51
CA GLN A 275 -1.01 -13.10 8.79
C GLN A 275 -2.30 -12.44 9.31
N LEU A 276 -2.44 -11.12 9.14
CA LEU A 276 -3.66 -10.39 9.50
C LEU A 276 -4.89 -10.82 8.69
N ALA A 277 -4.72 -11.24 7.44
CA ALA A 277 -5.79 -11.79 6.62
C ALA A 277 -6.29 -13.16 7.12
N SER A 278 -5.56 -13.82 8.03
CA SER A 278 -5.93 -15.12 8.57
C SER A 278 -7.17 -15.09 9.49
N PRO A 279 -7.92 -16.19 9.61
CA PRO A 279 -9.05 -16.29 10.55
C PRO A 279 -8.68 -15.94 12.00
N ASN A 280 -7.42 -16.13 12.39
CA ASN A 280 -6.93 -15.84 13.73
C ASN A 280 -6.94 -14.34 14.05
N TYR A 281 -6.67 -13.47 13.08
CA TYR A 281 -6.47 -12.03 13.34
C TYR A 281 -7.50 -11.15 12.62
N ARG A 282 -8.12 -11.66 11.54
CA ARG A 282 -8.93 -10.86 10.61
C ARG A 282 -10.05 -10.06 11.27
N ALA A 283 -10.78 -10.66 12.21
CA ALA A 283 -11.91 -9.98 12.84
C ALA A 283 -11.44 -8.78 13.68
N GLU A 284 -10.44 -8.98 14.53
CA GLU A 284 -9.86 -7.92 15.38
C GLU A 284 -9.18 -6.84 14.52
N TRP A 285 -8.41 -7.24 13.51
CA TRP A 285 -7.75 -6.32 12.59
C TRP A 285 -8.74 -5.45 11.82
N ASN A 286 -9.80 -6.06 11.28
CA ASN A 286 -10.83 -5.34 10.54
C ASN A 286 -11.54 -4.33 11.45
N ALA A 287 -11.83 -4.69 12.71
CA ALA A 287 -12.43 -3.76 13.66
C ALA A 287 -11.52 -2.53 13.93
N ILE A 288 -10.20 -2.73 14.02
CA ILE A 288 -9.23 -1.62 14.13
C ILE A 288 -9.20 -0.78 12.84
N ALA A 289 -9.10 -1.44 11.68
CA ALA A 289 -9.02 -0.79 10.37
C ALA A 289 -10.29 0.01 10.05
N GLU A 290 -11.47 -0.48 10.46
CA GLU A 290 -12.75 0.21 10.28
C GLU A 290 -12.77 1.57 10.99
N ARG A 291 -12.15 1.68 12.17
CA ARG A 291 -12.01 2.96 12.90
C ARG A 291 -11.01 3.92 12.28
N ALA A 292 -10.25 3.52 11.28
CA ALA A 292 -9.25 4.35 10.64
C ALA A 292 -9.71 4.98 9.32
N TRP A 293 -10.95 4.72 8.89
CA TRP A 293 -11.52 5.38 7.72
C TRP A 293 -11.83 6.85 7.97
N ARG A 294 -11.44 7.72 7.02
CA ARG A 294 -11.77 9.14 7.03
C ARG A 294 -13.27 9.37 7.20
N LEU A 295 -13.64 10.22 8.14
CA LEU A 295 -15.04 10.49 8.47
C LEU A 295 -15.72 11.30 7.37
N ALA A 296 -17.00 11.00 7.12
CA ALA A 296 -17.85 11.83 6.29
C ALA A 296 -18.37 13.00 7.13
N LEU A 297 -17.95 14.24 6.82
CA LEU A 297 -18.42 15.42 7.55
C LEU A 297 -19.85 15.81 7.12
N PRO A 298 -20.79 15.96 8.06
CA PRO A 298 -22.12 16.45 7.77
C PRO A 298 -22.05 17.95 7.41
N GLY A 299 -22.26 18.30 6.13
CA GLY A 299 -22.53 19.70 5.75
C GLY A 299 -21.86 20.24 4.49
N LYS A 300 -20.87 19.58 3.88
CA LYS A 300 -20.41 20.00 2.55
C LYS A 300 -21.37 19.47 1.48
N LYS A 301 -22.52 20.14 1.29
CA LYS A 301 -23.28 20.09 0.03
C LYS A 301 -22.36 20.56 -1.09
N LYS A 302 -21.57 19.65 -1.65
CA LYS A 302 -20.80 19.92 -2.86
C LYS A 302 -21.76 19.89 -4.04
N LYS A 303 -21.58 20.83 -4.98
CA LYS A 303 -22.40 20.97 -6.18
C LYS A 303 -22.61 19.58 -6.81
N ARG A 304 -23.88 19.25 -7.12
CA ARG A 304 -24.27 18.11 -7.96
C ARG A 304 -23.24 17.94 -9.08
N ALA A 305 -22.61 16.77 -9.15
CA ALA A 305 -21.80 16.40 -10.31
C ALA A 305 -22.68 16.52 -11.55
N ALA A 306 -22.15 17.07 -12.63
CA ALA A 306 -22.89 17.35 -13.86
C ALA A 306 -23.42 16.07 -14.57
N ASP A 307 -22.98 14.89 -14.14
CA ASP A 307 -23.12 13.64 -14.89
C ASP A 307 -24.01 12.57 -14.22
N GLY A 308 -24.93 12.96 -13.32
CA GLY A 308 -26.00 12.06 -12.85
C GLY A 308 -25.57 10.84 -12.00
N GLU A 309 -24.29 10.71 -11.64
CA GLU A 309 -23.81 9.64 -10.76
C GLU A 309 -24.32 9.83 -9.33
N ALA A 310 -24.87 8.77 -8.73
CA ALA A 310 -25.17 8.72 -7.30
C ALA A 310 -23.89 8.98 -6.49
N GLU A 311 -23.96 9.93 -5.55
CA GLU A 311 -22.79 10.38 -4.80
C GLU A 311 -22.30 9.27 -3.86
N ASP A 312 -21.07 8.82 -4.08
CA ASP A 312 -20.45 7.79 -3.26
C ASP A 312 -19.84 8.43 -2.01
N THR A 313 -20.55 8.25 -0.91
CA THR A 313 -20.22 8.77 0.41
C THR A 313 -19.14 7.94 1.13
N ARG A 314 -18.66 6.85 0.51
CA ARG A 314 -17.68 5.97 1.17
C ARG A 314 -16.35 6.70 1.41
N PRO A 315 -15.72 6.48 2.58
CA PRO A 315 -14.39 7.00 2.89
C PRO A 315 -13.35 6.64 1.83
N LYS A 316 -12.58 7.63 1.38
CA LYS A 316 -11.57 7.47 0.33
C LYS A 316 -10.18 7.12 0.86
N ARG A 317 -9.96 7.22 2.16
CA ARG A 317 -8.64 7.10 2.79
C ARG A 317 -8.78 6.38 4.11
N ASN A 318 -7.94 5.37 4.34
CA ASN A 318 -7.81 4.69 5.61
C ASN A 318 -6.46 5.07 6.25
N PHE A 319 -6.46 5.84 7.32
CA PHE A 319 -5.22 6.37 7.90
C PHE A 319 -4.28 5.29 8.43
N LEU A 320 -4.80 4.16 8.90
CA LEU A 320 -3.99 3.03 9.34
C LEU A 320 -3.22 2.43 8.16
N PHE A 321 -3.88 2.22 7.01
CA PHE A 321 -3.20 1.74 5.80
C PHE A 321 -2.16 2.72 5.27
N GLU A 322 -2.43 4.02 5.39
CA GLU A 322 -1.50 5.06 4.93
C GLU A 322 -0.23 5.13 5.79
N ASP A 323 -0.38 4.94 7.10
CA ASP A 323 0.71 5.00 8.07
C ASP A 323 1.58 3.72 8.08
N LEU A 324 1.10 2.60 7.51
CA LEU A 324 1.93 1.40 7.30
C LEU A 324 3.21 1.71 6.50
N PHE A 325 3.15 2.67 5.59
CA PHE A 325 4.28 3.08 4.74
C PHE A 325 5.30 3.98 5.47
N GLN A 326 5.15 4.20 6.77
CA GLN A 326 6.12 4.89 7.63
C GLN A 326 6.82 3.93 8.60
N LEU A 327 6.58 2.62 8.45
CA LEU A 327 7.19 1.59 9.27
C LEU A 327 8.50 1.09 8.64
N PRO A 328 9.47 0.64 9.46
CA PRO A 328 9.41 0.53 10.92
C PRO A 328 9.71 1.84 11.66
N ASP A 329 10.18 2.89 10.98
CA ASP A 329 10.69 4.13 11.60
C ASP A 329 9.71 4.79 12.58
N ASN A 330 8.41 4.74 12.27
CA ASN A 330 7.36 5.33 13.10
C ASN A 330 6.60 4.31 13.98
N ALA A 331 7.18 3.13 14.25
CA ALA A 331 6.50 2.04 14.95
C ALA A 331 5.94 2.41 16.33
N GLY A 332 6.68 3.20 17.12
CA GLY A 332 6.21 3.66 18.43
C GLY A 332 4.91 4.46 18.35
N LYS A 333 4.82 5.42 17.42
CA LYS A 333 3.58 6.19 17.20
C LYS A 333 2.48 5.32 16.61
N PHE A 334 2.82 4.40 15.70
CA PHE A 334 1.86 3.48 15.10
C PHE A 334 1.18 2.60 16.17
N ILE A 335 1.96 1.98 17.06
CA ILE A 335 1.46 1.14 18.16
C ILE A 335 0.58 1.98 19.09
N ARG A 336 1.08 3.14 19.53
CA ARG A 336 0.33 4.02 20.43
C ARG A 336 -1.00 4.46 19.83
N ARG A 337 -0.99 4.78 18.54
CA ARG A 337 -2.18 5.24 17.80
C ARG A 337 -3.19 4.12 17.59
N TYR A 338 -2.75 3.01 16.98
CA TYR A 338 -3.68 2.02 16.42
C TYR A 338 -3.93 0.84 17.34
N PHE A 339 -2.96 0.44 18.17
CA PHE A 339 -3.08 -0.72 19.07
C PHE A 339 -3.44 -0.30 20.49
N LEU A 340 -2.85 0.79 20.99
CA LEU A 340 -3.19 1.35 22.29
C LEU A 340 -4.37 2.33 22.21
N ARG A 341 -4.79 2.77 21.02
CA ARG A 341 -5.96 3.65 20.82
C ARG A 341 -5.84 5.03 21.48
N VAL A 342 -4.62 5.58 21.54
CA VAL A 342 -4.41 6.96 22.00
C VAL A 342 -4.81 7.95 20.90
N PRO A 343 -5.58 9.01 21.19
CA PRO A 343 -6.00 10.01 20.21
C PRO A 343 -4.83 10.84 19.66
N ALA A 344 -4.98 11.26 18.40
CA ALA A 344 -4.01 12.09 17.69
C ALA A 344 -4.34 13.57 17.81
N HIS A 345 -3.32 14.42 17.73
CA HIS A 345 -3.58 15.81 17.43
C HIS A 345 -3.91 15.95 15.93
N VAL A 346 -5.20 15.97 15.61
CA VAL A 346 -5.65 16.06 14.22
C VAL A 346 -5.80 17.50 13.76
N LYS A 347 -5.30 17.78 12.55
CA LYS A 347 -5.47 19.09 11.90
C LYS A 347 -6.86 19.28 11.30
N THR A 348 -7.56 18.19 11.01
CA THR A 348 -8.86 18.20 10.34
C THR A 348 -9.86 17.33 11.09
N GLU A 349 -11.10 17.80 11.20
CA GLU A 349 -12.19 17.12 11.93
C GLU A 349 -12.62 15.79 11.26
N ASP A 350 -12.21 15.54 10.03
CA ASP A 350 -12.50 14.30 9.31
C ASP A 350 -11.46 13.19 9.52
N ASP A 351 -10.42 13.45 10.30
CA ASP A 351 -9.46 12.43 10.71
C ASP A 351 -9.97 11.71 11.97
N PRO A 352 -10.36 10.43 11.88
CA PRO A 352 -10.96 9.68 12.98
C PRO A 352 -9.99 9.49 14.15
N ARG A 353 -8.68 9.60 13.92
CA ARG A 353 -7.63 9.35 14.91
C ARG A 353 -7.69 10.33 16.08
N GLY A 354 -8.27 11.51 15.89
CA GLY A 354 -8.48 12.47 16.96
C GLY A 354 -9.55 12.06 17.98
N PHE A 355 -10.36 11.07 17.63
CA PHE A 355 -11.47 10.58 18.46
C PHE A 355 -11.22 9.18 19.04
N TYR A 356 -10.00 8.65 18.92
CA TYR A 356 -9.65 7.39 19.55
C TYR A 356 -9.65 7.54 21.07
N SER A 357 -10.03 6.48 21.77
CA SER A 357 -10.21 6.52 23.22
C SER A 357 -9.94 5.15 23.80
N ILE A 358 -8.92 5.04 24.66
CA ILE A 358 -8.66 3.81 25.43
C ILE A 358 -9.91 3.41 26.21
N ARG A 359 -10.61 4.38 26.80
CA ARG A 359 -11.81 4.14 27.61
C ARG A 359 -12.93 3.50 26.80
N ASP A 360 -13.17 4.02 25.60
CA ASP A 360 -14.35 3.66 24.80
C ASP A 360 -14.04 2.53 23.80
N GLU A 361 -12.75 2.30 23.52
CA GLU A 361 -12.26 1.31 22.54
C GLU A 361 -11.34 0.25 23.17
N ALA A 362 -11.40 0.04 24.49
CA ALA A 362 -10.61 -0.98 25.19
C ALA A 362 -10.78 -2.39 24.58
N SER A 363 -11.96 -2.69 24.02
CA SER A 363 -12.25 -3.95 23.33
C SER A 363 -11.48 -4.14 22.02
N LEU A 364 -10.86 -3.08 21.47
CA LEU A 364 -10.03 -3.13 20.28
C LEU A 364 -8.53 -3.28 20.60
N ILE A 365 -8.14 -3.19 21.87
CA ILE A 365 -6.76 -3.35 22.31
C ILE A 365 -6.46 -4.84 22.37
N SER A 366 -5.62 -5.32 21.44
CA SER A 366 -5.28 -6.73 21.26
C SER A 366 -3.78 -6.96 21.41
N TRP A 367 -3.38 -7.68 22.46
CA TRP A 367 -2.01 -8.15 22.61
C TRP A 367 -1.66 -9.12 21.49
N LYS A 368 -2.62 -9.93 21.03
CA LYS A 368 -2.40 -10.88 19.95
C LYS A 368 -1.93 -10.20 18.66
N ILE A 369 -2.56 -9.09 18.24
CA ILE A 369 -2.10 -8.29 17.09
C ILE A 369 -0.76 -7.61 17.39
N THR A 370 -0.60 -7.07 18.59
CA THR A 370 0.63 -6.38 19.02
C THR A 370 1.84 -7.32 18.97
N ASP A 371 1.71 -8.51 19.52
CA ASP A 371 2.71 -9.58 19.51
C ASP A 371 3.11 -9.98 18.08
N LEU A 372 2.12 -10.11 17.18
CA LEU A 372 2.39 -10.37 15.77
C LEU A 372 3.19 -9.22 15.13
N PHE A 373 2.83 -7.97 15.41
CA PHE A 373 3.54 -6.80 14.89
C PHE A 373 4.99 -6.73 15.39
N LEU A 374 5.21 -6.99 16.69
CA LEU A 374 6.54 -7.01 17.29
C LEU A 374 7.44 -8.07 16.64
N ARG A 375 6.89 -9.25 16.35
CA ARG A 375 7.62 -10.35 15.70
C ARG A 375 7.87 -10.10 14.22
N GLU A 376 6.86 -9.68 13.47
CA GLU A 376 6.94 -9.62 12.02
C GLU A 376 7.55 -8.32 11.51
N VAL A 377 7.19 -7.17 12.10
CA VAL A 377 7.59 -5.85 11.61
C VAL A 377 8.81 -5.32 12.35
N MET A 378 8.80 -5.38 13.68
CA MET A 378 9.87 -4.81 14.49
C MET A 378 11.03 -5.78 14.76
N LYS A 379 10.85 -7.07 14.47
CA LYS A 379 11.82 -8.15 14.73
C LYS A 379 12.34 -8.15 16.18
N VAL A 380 11.46 -7.87 17.15
CA VAL A 380 11.81 -7.90 18.57
C VAL A 380 12.08 -9.34 19.01
N ASP A 381 13.09 -9.52 19.86
CA ASP A 381 13.45 -10.83 20.42
C ASP A 381 12.26 -11.48 21.17
N GLN A 382 12.09 -12.79 20.99
CA GLN A 382 10.95 -13.52 21.56
C GLN A 382 10.96 -13.54 23.09
N GLU A 383 12.14 -13.60 23.73
CA GLU A 383 12.23 -13.52 25.19
C GLU A 383 11.80 -12.15 25.68
N ARG A 384 12.23 -11.07 25.01
CA ARG A 384 11.78 -9.72 25.35
C ARG A 384 10.26 -9.57 25.23
N ILE A 385 9.66 -10.08 24.14
CA ILE A 385 8.19 -10.08 23.97
C ILE A 385 7.50 -10.83 25.11
N ARG A 386 8.03 -12.00 25.51
CA ARG A 386 7.51 -12.77 26.66
C ARG A 386 7.60 -11.97 27.96
N GLN A 387 8.75 -11.36 28.26
CA GLN A 387 8.94 -10.58 29.48
C GLN A 387 8.00 -9.37 29.56
N ILE A 388 7.78 -8.67 28.44
CA ILE A 388 6.81 -7.56 28.36
C ILE A 388 5.39 -8.07 28.67
N ARG A 389 4.99 -9.19 28.04
CA ARG A 389 3.67 -9.78 28.26
C ARG A 389 3.47 -10.20 29.71
N ASP A 390 4.43 -10.96 30.25
CA ASP A 390 4.34 -11.53 31.59
C ASP A 390 4.42 -10.43 32.67
N LEU A 391 5.12 -9.32 32.40
CA LEU A 391 5.05 -8.13 33.24
C LEU A 391 3.65 -7.50 33.20
N GLY A 392 3.06 -7.30 32.02
CA GLY A 392 1.70 -6.78 31.89
C GLY A 392 0.65 -7.65 32.62
N ASP A 393 0.78 -8.97 32.53
CA ASP A 393 -0.08 -9.93 33.24
C ASP A 393 0.02 -9.80 34.75
N ARG A 394 1.24 -9.75 35.29
CA ARG A 394 1.48 -9.58 36.73
C ARG A 394 0.93 -8.26 37.26
N LEU A 395 1.13 -7.16 36.53
CA LEU A 395 0.63 -5.85 36.93
C LEU A 395 -0.90 -5.78 36.88
N ALA A 396 -1.53 -6.37 35.86
CA ALA A 396 -2.99 -6.46 35.79
C ALA A 396 -3.56 -7.30 36.94
N ALA A 397 -2.94 -8.43 37.26
CA ALA A 397 -3.35 -9.27 38.38
C ALA A 397 -3.22 -8.54 39.73
N TYR A 398 -2.13 -7.79 39.93
CA TYR A 398 -1.95 -6.93 41.11
C TYR A 398 -3.04 -5.88 41.23
N ILE A 399 -3.31 -5.12 40.16
CA ILE A 399 -4.35 -4.09 40.13
C ILE A 399 -5.72 -4.68 40.45
N TYR A 400 -6.06 -5.81 39.82
CA TYR A 400 -7.34 -6.47 40.03
C TYR A 400 -7.49 -7.00 41.46
N GLY A 401 -6.46 -7.67 41.98
CA GLY A 401 -6.49 -8.30 43.30
C GLY A 401 -6.49 -7.30 44.45
N GLU A 402 -5.82 -6.16 44.29
CA GLU A 402 -5.71 -5.13 45.33
C GLU A 402 -6.64 -3.91 45.13
N ASP A 403 -7.41 -3.88 44.04
CA ASP A 403 -8.16 -2.71 43.53
C ASP A 403 -7.32 -1.42 43.53
N ASP A 404 -6.04 -1.51 43.14
CA ASP A 404 -5.09 -0.40 43.22
C ASP A 404 -5.23 0.58 42.05
N ARG A 405 -6.31 1.36 42.08
CA ARG A 405 -6.60 2.43 41.12
C ARG A 405 -5.48 3.48 41.07
N LYS A 406 -4.84 3.77 42.21
CA LYS A 406 -3.78 4.78 42.30
C LYS A 406 -2.55 4.34 41.53
N PHE A 407 -2.15 3.08 41.68
CA PHE A 407 -1.05 2.53 40.88
C PHE A 407 -1.39 2.55 39.40
N PHE A 408 -2.58 2.07 39.01
CA PHE A 408 -2.99 2.08 37.60
C PHE A 408 -2.93 3.49 37.00
N THR A 409 -3.54 4.50 37.64
CA THR A 409 -3.50 5.88 37.16
C THR A 409 -2.07 6.45 37.12
N ALA A 410 -1.21 6.11 38.09
CA ALA A 410 0.18 6.57 38.11
C ALA A 410 1.01 5.92 36.99
N PHE A 411 0.80 4.63 36.71
CA PHE A 411 1.48 3.92 35.62
C PHE A 411 1.00 4.44 34.26
N TYR A 412 -0.31 4.57 34.10
CA TYR A 412 -0.97 5.06 32.90
C TYR A 412 -0.48 6.46 32.48
N ASN A 413 -0.23 7.35 33.46
CA ASN A 413 0.26 8.70 33.21
C ASN A 413 1.79 8.84 33.27
N ALA A 414 2.55 7.73 33.30
CA ALA A 414 3.99 7.76 33.48
C ALA A 414 4.73 8.26 32.23
N LYS A 415 4.92 9.60 32.12
CA LYS A 415 5.57 10.23 30.96
C LYS A 415 7.09 10.05 30.91
N ASN A 416 7.76 10.06 32.07
CA ASN A 416 9.21 9.97 32.16
C ASN A 416 9.67 8.72 32.92
N TYR A 417 10.92 8.32 32.65
CA TYR A 417 11.52 7.11 33.20
C TYR A 417 11.52 7.08 34.73
N LEU A 418 11.94 8.19 35.34
CA LEU A 418 12.04 8.30 36.80
C LEU A 418 10.67 8.12 37.46
N HIS A 419 9.61 8.70 36.88
CA HIS A 419 8.26 8.55 37.39
C HIS A 419 7.78 7.09 37.27
N LEU A 420 7.97 6.46 36.10
CA LEU A 420 7.66 5.05 35.88
C LEU A 420 8.37 4.15 36.90
N ARG A 421 9.70 4.29 37.02
CA ARG A 421 10.54 3.52 37.94
C ARG A 421 10.07 3.68 39.38
N ASN A 422 9.82 4.91 39.82
CA ASN A 422 9.33 5.18 41.18
C ASN A 422 7.94 4.59 41.43
N THR A 423 7.04 4.64 40.43
CA THR A 423 5.70 4.03 40.51
C THR A 423 5.81 2.52 40.68
N LEU A 424 6.66 1.86 39.89
CA LEU A 424 6.91 0.42 39.98
C LEU A 424 7.54 0.02 41.32
N ILE A 425 8.56 0.75 41.80
CA ILE A 425 9.21 0.49 43.09
C ILE A 425 8.19 0.58 44.24
N ARG A 426 7.33 1.61 44.24
CA ARG A 426 6.32 1.79 45.29
C ARG A 426 5.31 0.64 45.33
N ALA A 427 4.82 0.21 44.17
CA ALA A 427 3.91 -0.94 44.07
C ALA A 427 4.60 -2.23 44.53
N ASN A 428 5.85 -2.45 44.11
CA ASN A 428 6.63 -3.62 44.51
C ASN A 428 6.81 -3.67 46.04
N LEU A 429 7.18 -2.54 46.66
CA LEU A 429 7.31 -2.43 48.12
C LEU A 429 5.97 -2.63 48.84
N ALA A 430 4.87 -2.09 48.31
CA ALA A 430 3.54 -2.25 48.89
C ALA A 430 3.10 -3.73 48.86
N HIS A 431 3.34 -4.42 47.74
CA HIS A 431 3.00 -5.82 47.58
C HIS A 431 3.82 -6.74 48.49
N VAL A 432 5.14 -6.50 48.60
CA VAL A 432 6.03 -7.25 49.49
C VAL A 432 5.69 -7.04 50.97
N LYS A 433 5.32 -5.81 51.36
CA LYS A 433 4.87 -5.52 52.74
C LYS A 433 3.62 -6.31 53.15
N ARG A 434 2.84 -6.82 52.20
CA ARG A 434 1.67 -7.68 52.46
C ARG A 434 2.03 -9.18 52.53
N GLY A 435 3.31 -9.53 52.46
CA GLY A 435 3.80 -10.92 52.54
C GLY A 435 3.89 -11.64 51.19
N ASN A 436 3.69 -10.93 50.07
CA ASN A 436 3.78 -11.50 48.73
C ASN A 436 5.22 -11.41 48.17
N PRO A 437 5.59 -12.25 47.19
CA PRO A 437 6.85 -12.10 46.47
C PRO A 437 6.87 -10.77 45.66
N PRO A 438 8.06 -10.25 45.29
CA PRO A 438 8.15 -9.05 44.46
C PRO A 438 7.37 -9.18 43.13
N LEU A 439 6.62 -8.14 42.76
CA LEU A 439 5.92 -8.01 41.47
C LEU A 439 6.89 -8.04 40.29
N ILE A 440 8.05 -7.39 40.47
CA ILE A 440 9.09 -7.25 39.45
C ILE A 440 10.44 -7.51 40.09
N THR A 441 11.22 -8.39 39.49
CA THR A 441 12.63 -8.67 39.83
C THR A 441 13.56 -7.94 38.86
N LEU A 442 14.85 -7.86 39.19
CA LEU A 442 15.83 -7.06 38.46
C LEU A 442 15.97 -7.46 36.99
N GLU A 443 16.10 -8.76 36.72
CA GLU A 443 16.31 -9.29 35.36
C GLU A 443 15.16 -8.94 34.39
N PRO A 444 13.87 -9.25 34.69
CA PRO A 444 12.74 -8.79 33.87
C PRO A 444 12.65 -7.27 33.71
N PHE A 445 13.04 -6.51 34.73
CA PHE A 445 13.01 -5.04 34.64
C PHE A 445 14.04 -4.53 33.62
N ILE A 446 15.28 -5.04 33.70
CA ILE A 446 16.34 -4.69 32.77
C ILE A 446 15.94 -5.11 31.35
N GLU A 447 15.45 -6.33 31.16
CA GLU A 447 15.08 -6.83 29.82
C GLU A 447 14.01 -5.96 29.13
N VAL A 448 13.04 -5.46 29.90
CA VAL A 448 11.96 -4.64 29.36
C VAL A 448 12.41 -3.18 29.13
N PHE A 449 13.09 -2.56 30.10
CA PHE A 449 13.28 -1.11 30.14
C PHE A 449 14.73 -0.60 29.99
N GLU A 450 15.75 -1.45 30.15
CA GLU A 450 17.17 -1.04 30.16
C GLU A 450 18.04 -1.78 29.13
N GLU A 451 19.11 -1.13 28.68
CA GLU A 451 20.14 -1.65 27.77
C GLU A 451 21.46 -1.80 28.54
N GLY A 452 21.46 -2.70 29.53
CA GLY A 452 22.51 -2.82 30.55
C GLY A 452 22.09 -2.20 31.88
N PHE A 453 22.98 -2.19 32.87
CA PHE A 453 22.67 -1.68 34.21
C PHE A 453 22.52 -0.15 34.21
N GLU A 454 21.34 0.33 34.60
CA GLU A 454 21.02 1.76 34.76
C GLU A 454 21.15 2.61 33.48
N VAL A 455 21.14 1.97 32.31
CA VAL A 455 21.08 2.65 31.01
C VAL A 455 19.69 2.47 30.42
N GLU A 456 18.92 3.56 30.35
CA GLU A 456 17.57 3.49 29.78
C GLU A 456 17.63 3.10 28.30
N ARG A 457 16.72 2.22 27.87
CA ARG A 457 16.61 1.94 26.43
C ARG A 457 16.11 3.18 25.69
N PRO A 458 16.64 3.47 24.49
CA PRO A 458 16.10 4.51 23.61
C PRO A 458 14.59 4.33 23.33
N ASP A 459 14.10 3.08 23.34
CA ASP A 459 12.71 2.73 23.09
C ASP A 459 11.86 2.55 24.38
N ARG A 460 12.31 3.03 25.55
CA ARG A 460 11.61 2.78 26.83
C ARG A 460 10.12 3.16 26.83
N ARG A 461 9.75 4.22 26.10
CA ARG A 461 8.36 4.67 26.01
C ARG A 461 7.51 3.66 25.25
N LEU A 462 8.07 3.06 24.19
CA LEU A 462 7.45 1.95 23.51
C LEU A 462 7.28 0.76 24.46
N ALA A 463 8.30 0.40 25.24
CA ALA A 463 8.18 -0.68 26.22
C ALA A 463 7.05 -0.43 27.24
N THR A 464 6.91 0.81 27.74
CA THR A 464 5.78 1.20 28.60
C THR A 464 4.43 1.05 27.88
N ASP A 465 4.32 1.54 26.64
CA ASP A 465 3.10 1.42 25.85
C ASP A 465 2.72 -0.06 25.64
N LEU A 466 3.70 -0.94 25.42
CA LEU A 466 3.47 -2.38 25.24
C LEU A 466 3.00 -3.06 26.53
N VAL A 467 3.64 -2.78 27.67
CA VAL A 467 3.17 -3.26 28.97
C VAL A 467 1.74 -2.76 29.23
N LEU A 468 1.46 -1.52 28.87
CA LEU A 468 0.14 -0.91 29.04
C LEU A 468 -0.92 -1.59 28.15
N ILE A 469 -0.61 -1.92 26.89
CA ILE A 469 -1.50 -2.68 26.00
C ILE A 469 -1.90 -3.99 26.67
N ARG A 470 -0.93 -4.78 27.15
CA ARG A 470 -1.22 -6.07 27.79
C ARG A 470 -2.02 -5.91 29.07
N MET A 471 -1.65 -4.93 29.90
CA MET A 471 -2.32 -4.65 31.16
C MET A 471 -3.79 -4.24 30.94
N ILE A 472 -4.06 -3.36 29.97
CA ILE A 472 -5.43 -2.93 29.62
C ILE A 472 -6.26 -4.10 29.09
N GLU A 473 -5.71 -4.92 28.19
CA GLU A 473 -6.40 -6.11 27.67
C GLU A 473 -6.84 -7.05 28.81
N GLN A 474 -5.95 -7.33 29.77
CA GLN A 474 -6.28 -8.19 30.91
C GLN A 474 -7.33 -7.55 31.84
N LEU A 475 -7.17 -6.27 32.19
CA LEU A 475 -8.13 -5.57 33.04
C LEU A 475 -9.50 -5.40 32.38
N TYR A 476 -9.55 -5.31 31.05
CA TYR A 476 -10.79 -5.35 30.27
C TYR A 476 -11.47 -6.72 30.40
N ASN A 477 -10.73 -7.81 30.17
CA ASN A 477 -11.24 -9.18 30.27
C ASN A 477 -11.73 -9.54 31.68
N LEU A 478 -11.08 -9.00 32.71
CA LEU A 478 -11.50 -9.16 34.11
C LEU A 478 -12.68 -8.25 34.51
N GLY A 479 -13.17 -7.40 33.59
CA GLY A 479 -14.27 -6.46 33.83
C GLY A 479 -13.91 -5.31 34.79
N TRP A 480 -12.62 -5.12 35.09
CA TRP A 480 -12.15 -4.10 36.03
C TRP A 480 -12.30 -2.69 35.46
N LEU A 481 -11.95 -2.48 34.19
CA LEU A 481 -12.07 -1.17 33.53
C LEU A 481 -13.53 -0.71 33.43
N GLY A 482 -14.47 -1.65 33.25
CA GLY A 482 -15.90 -1.34 33.22
C GLY A 482 -16.43 -0.80 34.55
N LYS A 483 -15.85 -1.23 35.67
CA LYS A 483 -16.19 -0.77 37.04
C LYS A 483 -15.46 0.52 37.42
N ASN A 484 -14.27 0.74 36.85
CA ASN A 484 -13.34 1.81 37.23
C ASN A 484 -13.08 2.79 36.07
N LYS A 485 -14.14 3.18 35.34
CA LYS A 485 -14.05 4.04 34.14
C LYS A 485 -13.43 5.41 34.42
N ASP A 486 -13.56 5.89 35.66
CA ASP A 486 -13.00 7.15 36.16
C ASP A 486 -11.47 7.17 36.16
N THR A 487 -10.82 6.00 36.18
CA THR A 487 -9.36 5.88 36.19
C THR A 487 -8.70 6.08 34.82
N LEU A 488 -9.50 6.03 33.75
CA LEU A 488 -9.07 6.21 32.36
C LEU A 488 -9.31 7.64 31.90
N HIS A 489 -8.32 8.50 32.10
CA HIS A 489 -8.30 9.84 31.50
C HIS A 489 -7.76 9.77 30.07
N GLU A 490 -8.14 10.70 29.20
CA GLU A 490 -7.62 10.73 27.82
C GLU A 490 -6.14 11.09 27.82
N LEU A 491 -5.29 10.15 27.36
CA LEU A 491 -3.89 10.43 27.09
C LEU A 491 -3.81 11.32 25.85
N LYS A 492 -2.97 12.35 25.92
CA LYS A 492 -2.58 13.14 24.74
C LYS A 492 -1.24 12.62 24.22
N ASP A 493 -1.11 12.59 22.90
CA ASP A 493 0.14 12.24 22.25
C ASP A 493 1.07 13.46 22.24
N ASP A 494 1.91 13.58 23.27
CA ASP A 494 2.82 14.73 23.48
C ASP A 494 4.01 14.77 22.49
N ASP A 495 4.13 13.80 21.56
CA ASP A 495 5.21 13.72 20.55
C ASP A 495 4.92 14.53 19.27
N GLU A 496 3.89 15.37 19.28
CA GLU A 496 3.56 16.30 18.21
C GLU A 496 3.65 17.74 18.74
N PRO A 497 4.35 18.66 18.03
CA PRO A 497 4.48 20.03 18.48
C PRO A 497 3.10 20.67 18.65
N GLU A 498 2.86 21.29 19.82
CA GLU A 498 1.71 22.14 20.01
C GLU A 498 1.73 23.27 18.98
N LYS A 499 0.55 23.68 18.48
CA LYS A 499 0.43 24.90 17.67
C LYS A 499 0.94 26.09 18.47
N GLY A 500 2.21 26.42 18.32
CA GLY A 500 2.88 27.47 19.08
C GLY A 500 4.30 27.77 18.62
N ASP A 501 5.07 26.77 18.19
CA ASP A 501 6.45 26.99 17.72
C ASP A 501 6.63 26.51 16.27
N LEU A 502 6.31 27.41 15.33
CA LEU A 502 6.99 27.67 14.05
C LEU A 502 6.33 28.85 13.32
#